data_AF-M0H6M8-F1
#
_entry.id   AF-M0H6M8-F1
#
_cell.length_a   1.000
_cell.length_b   1.000
_cell.length_c   1.000
_cell.angle_alpha   90.00
_cell.angle_beta   90.00
_cell.angle_gamma   90.00
#
_symmetry.space_group_name_H-M   'P 1'
#
loop_
_entity.id
_entity.type
_entity.pdbx_description
1 polymer ?
#
loop_
_entity_poly.entity_id
_entity_poly.type
_entity_poly.pdbx_seq_one_letter_code
_entity_poly.pdbx_strand_id
1 'polypeptide(L)'
;MDRVVVYCPKTDIEQWDEEVEENGVRSRSTYLYELIQEARAYRNEGFLSHHQAENRIEELEAEVQKLHRELKENNSHRGKSSRLDDVEFLQQFLKPEYQPLEELLKRVVASGAVDRQLRRPIENQLYYLAEQNIAEYERGHGWRLTQKGGEN
;
A
#
# COMPACT_ATOMS: atom_id res chain seq x y z
N MET A 1 -42.37 -38.69 0.60
CA MET A 1 -41.63 -37.84 -0.34
C MET A 1 -42.61 -37.40 -1.38
N ASP A 2 -42.77 -36.09 -1.55
CA ASP A 2 -43.64 -35.54 -2.58
C ASP A 2 -42.92 -35.55 -3.92
N ARG A 3 -43.62 -35.98 -4.97
CA ARG A 3 -43.05 -36.06 -6.31
C ARG A 3 -43.44 -34.80 -7.08
N VAL A 4 -42.42 -34.10 -7.56
CA VAL A 4 -42.57 -32.92 -8.42
C VAL A 4 -42.05 -33.27 -9.81
N VAL A 5 -42.78 -32.84 -10.84
CA VAL A 5 -42.34 -32.97 -12.24
C VAL A 5 -41.78 -31.63 -12.68
N VAL A 6 -40.53 -31.63 -13.15
CA VAL A 6 -39.86 -30.45 -13.70
C VAL A 6 -39.80 -30.59 -15.22
N TYR A 7 -40.16 -29.52 -15.94
CA TYR A 7 -40.11 -29.47 -17.39
C TYR A 7 -38.91 -28.64 -17.82
N CYS A 8 -37.96 -29.27 -18.51
CA CYS A 8 -36.71 -28.66 -18.95
C CYS A 8 -36.45 -29.00 -20.43
N PRO A 9 -35.61 -28.22 -21.13
CA PRO A 9 -35.01 -28.63 -22.39
C PRO A 9 -34.32 -29.99 -22.27
N LYS A 10 -34.32 -30.76 -23.35
CA LYS A 10 -33.65 -32.07 -23.38
C LYS A 10 -32.13 -31.97 -23.20
N THR A 11 -31.54 -30.87 -23.66
CA THR A 11 -30.10 -30.57 -23.51
C THR A 11 -29.68 -30.53 -22.06
N ASP A 12 -30.48 -29.89 -21.21
CA ASP A 12 -30.16 -29.68 -19.79
C ASP A 12 -30.34 -31.00 -19.02
N ILE A 13 -31.33 -31.81 -19.44
CA ILE A 13 -31.54 -33.16 -18.94
C ILE A 13 -30.33 -34.06 -19.24
N GLU A 14 -29.82 -34.02 -20.48
CA GLU A 14 -28.65 -34.79 -20.91
C GLU A 14 -27.40 -34.36 -20.15
N GLN A 15 -27.19 -33.05 -19.96
CA GLN A 15 -26.10 -32.52 -19.15
C GLN A 15 -26.15 -33.01 -17.70
N TRP A 16 -27.31 -32.96 -17.05
CA TRP A 16 -27.43 -33.46 -15.68
C TRP A 16 -27.20 -34.96 -15.58
N ASP A 17 -27.60 -35.73 -16.58
CA ASP A 17 -27.36 -37.17 -16.59
C ASP A 17 -25.85 -37.48 -16.78
N GLU A 18 -25.12 -36.67 -17.57
CA GLU A 18 -23.65 -36.74 -17.69
C GLU A 18 -22.94 -36.33 -16.38
N GLU A 19 -23.34 -35.21 -15.78
CA GLU A 19 -22.80 -34.72 -14.51
C GLU A 19 -23.04 -35.71 -13.35
N VAL A 20 -24.14 -36.47 -13.38
CA VAL A 20 -24.42 -37.55 -12.40
C VAL A 20 -23.40 -38.69 -12.52
N GLU A 21 -23.04 -39.07 -13.74
CA GLU A 21 -22.04 -40.10 -14.00
C GLU A 21 -20.64 -39.63 -13.58
N GLU A 22 -20.30 -38.38 -13.87
CA GLU A 22 -19.01 -37.77 -13.48
C GLU A 22 -18.85 -37.62 -11.97
N ASN A 23 -19.90 -37.19 -11.28
CA ASN A 23 -19.88 -36.97 -9.82
C ASN A 23 -20.12 -38.28 -9.03
N GLY A 24 -20.36 -39.40 -9.71
CA GLY A 24 -20.59 -40.71 -9.07
C GLY A 24 -21.88 -40.78 -8.24
N VAL A 25 -22.86 -39.93 -8.54
CA VAL A 25 -24.13 -39.84 -7.79
C VAL A 25 -25.11 -40.91 -8.27
N ARG A 26 -25.90 -41.47 -7.36
CA ARG A 26 -26.78 -42.62 -7.68
C ARG A 26 -27.99 -42.28 -8.55
N SER A 27 -28.39 -41.02 -8.60
CA SER A 27 -29.55 -40.60 -9.39
C SER A 27 -29.54 -39.10 -9.66
N ARG A 28 -30.08 -38.72 -10.82
CA ARG A 28 -30.36 -37.32 -11.15
C ARG A 28 -31.21 -36.60 -10.10
N SER A 29 -32.17 -37.28 -9.48
CA SER A 29 -32.97 -36.69 -8.40
C SER A 29 -32.12 -36.32 -7.18
N THR A 30 -31.10 -37.11 -6.86
CA THR A 30 -30.17 -36.82 -5.76
C THR A 30 -29.27 -35.66 -6.13
N TYR A 31 -28.72 -35.67 -7.34
CA TYR A 31 -27.87 -34.60 -7.87
C TYR A 31 -28.58 -33.24 -7.90
N LEU A 32 -29.80 -33.19 -8.43
CA LEU A 32 -30.62 -31.96 -8.43
C LEU A 32 -30.98 -31.49 -7.02
N TYR A 33 -31.21 -32.42 -6.10
CA TYR A 33 -31.47 -32.07 -4.70
C TYR A 33 -30.24 -31.43 -4.05
N GLU A 34 -29.05 -31.98 -4.26
CA GLU A 34 -27.78 -31.44 -3.79
C GLU A 34 -27.53 -30.03 -4.35
N LEU A 35 -27.66 -29.85 -5.67
CA LEU A 35 -27.56 -28.53 -6.31
C LEU A 35 -28.53 -27.50 -5.72
N ILE A 36 -29.78 -27.91 -5.41
CA ILE A 36 -30.75 -27.01 -4.77
C ILE A 36 -30.31 -26.62 -3.36
N GLN A 37 -29.74 -27.55 -2.59
CA GLN A 37 -29.25 -27.24 -1.25
C GLN A 37 -27.99 -26.38 -1.28
N GLU A 38 -27.08 -26.63 -2.21
CA GLU A 38 -25.93 -25.77 -2.46
C GLU A 38 -26.38 -24.36 -2.86
N ALA A 39 -27.31 -24.22 -3.81
CA ALA A 39 -27.84 -22.92 -4.20
C ALA A 39 -28.61 -22.20 -3.07
N ARG A 40 -29.12 -22.94 -2.07
CA ARG A 40 -29.69 -22.36 -0.84
C ARG A 40 -28.59 -21.94 0.13
N ALA A 41 -27.56 -22.76 0.31
CA ALA A 41 -26.39 -22.44 1.10
C ALA A 41 -25.69 -21.21 0.55
N TYR A 42 -25.39 -21.14 -0.75
CA TYR A 42 -24.84 -19.96 -1.42
C TYR A 42 -25.72 -18.71 -1.29
N ARG A 43 -27.05 -18.84 -1.25
CA ARG A 43 -27.92 -17.67 -0.99
C ARG A 43 -27.81 -17.19 0.45
N ASN A 44 -27.69 -18.10 1.41
CA ASN A 44 -27.55 -17.74 2.83
C ASN A 44 -26.14 -17.27 3.17
N GLU A 45 -25.12 -18.01 2.75
CA GLU A 45 -23.70 -17.72 2.98
C GLU A 45 -23.17 -16.63 2.05
N GLY A 46 -23.62 -16.55 0.79
CA GLY A 46 -23.28 -15.46 -0.11
C GLY A 46 -23.85 -14.12 0.35
N PHE A 47 -25.03 -14.12 0.99
CA PHE A 47 -25.58 -12.93 1.65
C PHE A 47 -24.75 -12.52 2.88
N LEU A 48 -24.32 -13.51 3.70
CA LEU A 48 -23.45 -13.25 4.86
C LEU A 48 -22.03 -12.83 4.45
N SER A 49 -21.47 -13.44 3.41
CA SER A 49 -20.13 -13.15 2.88
C SER A 49 -20.10 -11.81 2.16
N HIS A 50 -21.16 -11.42 1.45
CA HIS A 50 -21.24 -10.10 0.82
C HIS A 50 -21.33 -8.99 1.87
N HIS A 51 -22.18 -9.15 2.89
CA HIS A 51 -22.29 -8.18 3.98
C HIS A 51 -21.02 -8.09 4.82
N GLN A 52 -20.32 -9.21 5.06
CA GLN A 52 -19.01 -9.20 5.74
C GLN A 52 -17.92 -8.54 4.88
N ALA A 53 -17.94 -8.75 3.56
CA ALA A 53 -17.03 -8.11 2.63
C ALA A 53 -17.30 -6.59 2.54
N GLU A 54 -18.56 -6.16 2.46
CA GLU A 54 -18.95 -4.74 2.45
C GLU A 54 -18.50 -4.04 3.73
N ASN A 55 -18.78 -4.62 4.91
CA ASN A 55 -18.31 -4.07 6.18
C ASN A 55 -16.79 -3.94 6.23
N ARG A 56 -16.07 -4.92 5.69
CA ARG A 56 -14.59 -4.90 5.65
C ARG A 56 -14.06 -3.86 4.66
N ILE A 57 -14.74 -3.66 3.54
CA ILE A 57 -14.41 -2.61 2.56
C ILE A 57 -14.61 -1.24 3.20
N GLU A 58 -15.75 -0.99 3.86
CA GLU A 58 -16.01 0.28 4.56
C GLU A 58 -14.97 0.55 5.66
N GLU A 59 -14.59 -0.46 6.44
CA GLU A 59 -13.56 -0.34 7.47
C GLU A 59 -12.20 0.04 6.87
N LEU A 60 -11.80 -0.64 5.78
CA LEU A 60 -10.55 -0.36 5.08
C LEU A 60 -10.55 1.02 4.41
N GLU A 61 -11.68 1.44 3.82
CA GLU A 61 -11.83 2.79 3.25
C GLU A 61 -11.71 3.87 4.32
N ALA A 62 -12.32 3.65 5.50
CA ALA A 62 -12.19 4.55 6.64
C ALA A 62 -10.74 4.63 7.15
N GLU A 63 -10.03 3.50 7.18
CA GLU A 63 -8.61 3.44 7.56
C GLU A 63 -7.73 4.18 6.54
N VAL A 64 -7.96 3.97 5.23
CA VAL A 64 -7.25 4.71 4.17
C VAL A 64 -7.50 6.21 4.29
N GLN A 65 -8.74 6.64 4.52
CA GLN A 65 -9.05 8.07 4.72
C GLN A 65 -8.37 8.65 5.97
N LYS A 66 -8.27 7.87 7.05
CA LYS A 66 -7.56 8.27 8.26
C LYS A 66 -6.06 8.41 7.98
N LEU A 67 -5.44 7.42 7.35
CA LEU A 67 -4.02 7.44 6.97
C LEU A 67 -3.70 8.57 5.99
N HIS A 68 -4.58 8.85 5.03
CA HIS A 68 -4.43 10.02 4.14
C HIS A 68 -4.51 11.34 4.90
N ARG A 69 -5.39 11.46 5.90
CA ARG A 69 -5.44 12.66 6.77
C ARG A 69 -4.16 12.79 7.58
N GLU A 70 -3.69 11.73 8.21
CA GLU A 70 -2.44 11.72 8.98
C GLU A 70 -1.23 12.05 8.11
N LEU A 71 -1.16 11.52 6.88
CA LEU A 71 -0.12 11.89 5.91
C LEU A 71 -0.23 13.34 5.46
N LYS A 72 -1.44 13.86 5.24
CA LYS A 72 -1.65 15.26 4.86
C LYS A 72 -1.30 16.21 6.00
N GLU A 73 -1.62 15.85 7.24
CA GLU A 73 -1.23 16.60 8.44
C GLU A 73 0.29 16.52 8.67
N ASN A 74 0.91 15.35 8.54
CA ASN A 74 2.36 15.22 8.62
C ASN A 74 3.07 15.95 7.48
N ASN A 75 2.51 15.96 6.28
CA ASN A 75 3.05 16.70 5.14
C ASN A 75 2.80 18.20 5.22
N SER A 76 1.69 18.66 5.80
CA SER A 76 1.45 20.08 6.04
C SER A 76 2.32 20.62 7.17
N HIS A 77 2.60 19.81 8.21
CA HIS A 77 3.58 20.13 9.25
C HIS A 77 5.04 19.97 8.77
N ARG A 78 5.30 19.12 7.76
CA ARG A 78 6.57 19.13 6.97
C ARG A 78 6.62 20.25 5.92
N GLY A 79 5.49 20.91 5.66
CA GLY A 79 5.25 21.86 4.57
C GLY A 79 5.71 23.29 4.85
N LYS A 80 6.92 23.45 5.37
CA LYS A 80 7.82 24.58 5.07
C LYS A 80 9.27 24.08 4.93
N SER A 81 9.45 22.84 4.50
CA SER A 81 10.74 22.41 3.95
C SER A 81 10.80 22.94 2.52
N SER A 82 11.06 24.25 2.38
CA SER A 82 11.45 24.84 1.10
C SER A 82 12.55 23.98 0.51
N ARG A 83 12.30 23.36 -0.64
CA ARG A 83 13.34 22.64 -1.36
C ARG A 83 14.37 23.68 -1.83
N LEU A 84 15.65 23.34 -1.77
CA LEU A 84 16.74 24.20 -2.27
C LEU A 84 16.51 24.71 -3.71
N ASP A 85 15.70 23.99 -4.50
CA ASP A 85 15.37 24.33 -5.88
C ASP A 85 14.11 25.22 -6.02
N ASP A 86 13.45 25.57 -4.92
CA ASP A 86 12.26 26.41 -4.93
C ASP A 86 12.62 27.88 -5.22
N VAL A 87 11.94 28.48 -6.20
CA VAL A 87 12.18 29.88 -6.61
C VAL A 87 11.93 30.85 -5.43
N GLU A 88 10.90 30.60 -4.64
CA GLU A 88 10.58 31.40 -3.45
C GLU A 88 11.66 31.32 -2.38
N PHE A 89 12.36 30.18 -2.28
CA PHE A 89 13.48 30.01 -1.36
C PHE A 89 14.67 30.86 -1.80
N LEU A 90 15.05 30.79 -3.08
CA LEU A 90 16.18 31.54 -3.62
C LEU A 90 15.94 33.05 -3.56
N GLN A 91 14.70 33.51 -3.78
CA GLN A 91 14.32 34.91 -3.67
C GLN A 91 14.55 35.51 -2.28
N GLN A 92 14.47 34.71 -1.20
CA GLN A 92 14.73 35.20 0.16
C GLN A 92 16.20 35.57 0.40
N PHE A 93 17.12 35.03 -0.39
CA PHE A 93 18.56 35.26 -0.22
C PHE A 93 19.14 36.25 -1.22
N LEU A 94 18.43 36.50 -2.33
CA LEU A 94 18.82 37.45 -3.38
C LEU A 94 18.64 38.90 -2.91
N LYS A 95 19.62 39.75 -3.21
CA LYS A 95 19.52 41.21 -3.05
C LYS A 95 19.17 41.87 -4.39
N PRO A 96 18.71 43.13 -4.38
CA PRO A 96 18.46 43.91 -5.62
C PRO A 96 19.73 44.24 -6.42
N GLU A 97 20.93 43.91 -5.91
CA GLU A 97 22.22 44.16 -6.54
C GLU A 97 22.80 42.86 -7.11
N TYR A 98 23.66 42.96 -8.14
CA TYR A 98 24.36 41.79 -8.69
C TYR A 98 25.31 41.19 -7.66
N GLN A 99 25.21 39.88 -7.45
CA GLN A 99 26.01 39.15 -6.48
C GLN A 99 26.70 37.93 -7.11
N PRO A 100 27.94 37.63 -6.69
CA PRO A 100 28.59 36.38 -7.08
C PRO A 100 27.90 35.20 -6.39
N LEU A 101 27.78 34.09 -7.13
CA LEU A 101 27.12 32.87 -6.66
C LEU A 101 27.70 32.35 -5.34
N GLU A 102 29.01 32.48 -5.13
CA GLU A 102 29.67 32.04 -3.89
C GLU A 102 29.15 32.73 -2.63
N GLU A 103 28.83 34.03 -2.71
CA GLU A 103 28.31 34.77 -1.56
C GLU A 103 26.88 34.31 -1.22
N LEU A 104 26.09 34.03 -2.25
CA LEU A 104 24.74 33.48 -2.10
C LEU A 104 24.78 32.08 -1.47
N LEU A 105 25.65 31.20 -1.96
CA LEU A 105 25.84 29.86 -1.41
C LEU A 105 26.26 29.90 0.07
N LYS A 106 27.20 30.76 0.43
CA LYS A 106 27.62 30.95 1.84
C LYS A 106 26.45 31.37 2.72
N ARG A 107 25.60 32.29 2.25
CA ARG A 107 24.42 32.75 3.00
C ARG A 107 23.37 31.65 3.15
N VAL A 108 23.13 30.88 2.09
CA VAL A 108 22.21 29.74 2.11
C VAL A 108 22.68 28.66 3.08
N VAL A 109 23.97 28.32 3.09
CA VAL A 109 24.55 27.38 4.06
C VAL A 109 24.48 27.94 5.50
N ALA A 110 24.83 29.22 5.70
CA ALA A 110 24.79 29.88 7.00
C ALA A 110 23.37 29.95 7.61
N SER A 111 22.33 29.97 6.78
CA SER A 111 20.93 29.95 7.23
C SER A 111 20.49 28.60 7.84
N GLY A 112 21.33 27.57 7.73
CA GLY A 112 21.03 26.20 8.17
C GLY A 112 19.89 25.54 7.39
N ALA A 113 19.41 26.16 6.30
CA ALA A 113 18.37 25.58 5.45
C ALA A 113 18.86 24.30 4.77
N VAL A 114 20.12 24.31 4.32
CA VAL A 114 20.79 23.13 3.73
C VAL A 114 20.85 21.99 4.74
N ASP A 115 21.26 22.27 5.98
CA ASP A 115 21.35 21.27 7.05
C ASP A 115 19.97 20.64 7.33
N ARG A 116 18.93 21.45 7.49
CA ARG A 116 17.56 20.97 7.73
C ARG A 116 17.03 20.09 6.59
N GLN A 117 17.37 20.42 5.35
CA GLN A 117 16.90 19.67 4.19
C GLN A 117 17.71 18.37 3.98
N LEU A 118 19.02 18.40 4.20
CA LEU A 118 19.89 17.24 3.95
C LEU A 118 19.96 16.26 5.12
N ARG A 119 19.67 16.70 6.34
CA ARG A 119 19.78 15.86 7.55
C ARG A 119 18.98 14.57 7.47
N ARG A 120 17.68 14.65 7.14
CA ARG A 120 16.80 13.47 7.06
C ARG A 120 17.21 12.49 5.95
N PRO A 121 17.46 12.94 4.69
CA PRO A 121 17.97 12.07 3.64
C PRO A 121 19.28 11.38 4.02
N ILE A 122 20.23 12.12 4.62
CA ILE A 122 21.53 11.59 5.03
C ILE A 122 21.36 10.58 6.16
N GLU A 123 20.59 10.90 7.20
CA GLU A 123 20.30 9.97 8.31
C GLU A 123 19.69 8.67 7.79
N ASN A 124 18.66 8.75 6.93
CA ASN A 124 18.02 7.57 6.35
C ASN A 124 19.00 6.72 5.54
N GLN A 125 19.85 7.36 4.72
CA GLN A 125 20.85 6.65 3.93
C GLN A 125 21.92 5.99 4.80
N LEU A 126 22.32 6.64 5.90
CA LEU A 126 23.27 6.10 6.85
C LEU A 126 22.71 4.88 7.60
N TYR A 127 21.44 4.93 8.02
CA TYR A 127 20.77 3.76 8.60
C TYR A 127 20.69 2.60 7.61
N TYR A 128 20.35 2.87 6.33
CA TYR A 128 20.35 1.86 5.28
C TYR A 128 21.74 1.23 5.07
N LEU A 129 22.80 2.03 5.06
CA LEU A 129 24.17 1.53 4.97
C LEU A 129 24.57 0.71 6.21
N ALA A 130 24.02 1.03 7.38
CA ALA A 130 24.25 0.26 8.59
C ALA A 130 23.53 -1.09 8.59
N GLU A 131 22.31 -1.18 8.06
CA GLU A 131 21.64 -2.46 7.84
C GLU A 131 22.45 -3.38 6.91
N GLN A 132 23.17 -2.79 5.95
CA GLN A 132 24.06 -3.52 5.04
C GLN A 132 25.44 -3.86 5.64
N ASN A 133 25.69 -3.50 6.91
CA ASN A 133 26.99 -3.61 7.57
C ASN A 133 28.11 -2.85 6.83
N ILE A 134 27.77 -1.80 6.08
CA ILE A 134 28.71 -0.92 5.35
C ILE A 134 29.05 0.31 6.20
N ALA A 135 28.12 0.77 7.02
CA ALA A 135 28.32 1.84 7.99
C ALA A 135 27.99 1.36 9.41
N GLU A 136 28.55 2.00 10.42
CA GLU A 136 28.23 1.75 11.82
C GLU A 136 28.04 3.08 12.55
N TYR A 137 27.12 3.10 13.51
CA TYR A 137 26.88 4.26 14.36
C TYR A 137 27.33 3.96 15.80
N GLU A 138 28.14 4.85 16.36
CA GLU A 138 28.54 4.81 17.75
C GLU A 138 28.15 6.12 18.46
N ARG A 139 27.45 5.98 19.60
CA ARG A 139 27.01 7.12 20.40
C ARG A 139 28.20 7.90 20.94
N GLY A 140 28.35 9.15 20.52
CA GLY A 140 29.47 10.03 20.91
C GLY A 140 30.57 10.17 19.85
N HIS A 141 30.66 9.22 18.90
CA HIS A 141 31.63 9.25 17.81
C HIS A 141 30.98 9.50 16.43
N GLY A 142 29.70 9.20 16.28
CA GLY A 142 28.96 9.42 15.04
C GLY A 142 28.99 8.19 14.12
N TRP A 143 29.06 8.44 12.81
CA TRP A 143 29.00 7.39 11.78
C TRP A 143 30.38 7.08 11.24
N ARG A 144 30.70 5.80 11.06
CA ARG A 144 31.93 5.32 10.42
C ARG A 144 31.64 4.31 9.32
N LEU A 145 32.52 4.23 8.33
CA LEU A 145 32.50 3.14 7.35
C LEU A 145 33.11 1.88 7.98
N THR A 146 32.55 0.71 7.68
CA THR A 146 33.10 -0.59 8.09
C THR A 146 34.16 -1.06 7.08
N GLN A 147 34.98 -2.05 7.46
CA GLN A 147 35.99 -2.62 6.56
C GLN A 147 35.38 -3.25 5.30
N LYS A 148 34.15 -3.80 5.37
CA LYS A 148 33.40 -4.28 4.20
C LYS A 148 33.03 -3.18 3.21
N GLY A 149 32.87 -1.94 3.67
CA GLY A 149 32.60 -0.79 2.81
C GLY A 149 33.83 -0.22 2.11
N GLY A 150 35.04 -0.56 2.58
CA GLY A 150 36.31 -0.08 2.04
C GLY A 150 37.00 -1.03 1.06
N GLU A 151 36.44 -2.22 0.81
CA GLU A 151 36.98 -3.24 -0.11
C GLU A 151 36.37 -3.19 -1.53
N ASN A 152 35.72 -2.07 -1.91
CA ASN A 152 35.24 -1.83 -3.28
C ASN A 152 36.18 -0.94 -4.08
#